data_AF-X1RMF0-F1
#
_entry.id   AF-X1RMF0-F1
#
_cell.length_a   1.000
_cell.length_b   1.000
_cell.length_c   1.000
_cell.angle_alpha   90.00
_cell.angle_beta   90.00
_cell.angle_gamma   90.00
#
_symmetry.space_group_name_H-M   'P 1'
#
loop_
_entity.id
_entity.type
_entity.pdbx_description
1 polymer ?
#
loop_
_entity_poly.entity_id
_entity_poly.type
_entity_poly.pdbx_seq_one_letter_code
_entity_poly.pdbx_strand_id
1 'polypeptide(L)'
;MSDLEAVLSTMEGAESLVRRLQRFTKGVYAGFFNQPSNIDMKNRLVVFGIRDMEDELRPMALFMILRYIWKTITSEMKKRLLIVDE
;
A
#
# COMPACT_ATOMS: atom_id res chain seq x y z
N MET A 1 -5.35 -0.36 8.84
CA MET A 1 -6.59 0.19 8.23
C MET A 1 -7.82 -0.11 9.08
N SER A 2 -7.86 -1.22 9.83
CA SER A 2 -8.94 -1.52 10.78
C SER A 2 -9.22 -0.42 11.80
N ASP A 3 -8.19 0.28 12.29
CA ASP A 3 -8.39 1.38 13.23
C ASP A 3 -9.23 2.51 12.61
N LEU A 4 -9.00 2.82 11.34
CA LEU A 4 -9.77 3.83 10.61
C LEU A 4 -11.23 3.37 10.41
N GLU A 5 -11.46 2.10 10.08
CA GLU A 5 -12.81 1.53 10.00
C GLU A 5 -13.53 1.63 11.36
N ALA A 6 -12.83 1.31 12.46
CA ALA A 6 -13.40 1.36 13.81
C ALA A 6 -13.83 2.78 14.18
N VAL A 7 -12.99 3.79 13.91
CA VAL A 7 -13.33 5.20 14.14
C VAL A 7 -14.51 5.64 13.28
N LEU A 8 -14.52 5.31 11.99
CA LEU A 8 -15.63 5.69 11.11
C LEU A 8 -16.94 5.01 11.48
N SER A 9 -16.89 3.82 12.06
CA SER A 9 -18.08 3.09 12.51
C SER A 9 -18.77 3.75 13.71
N THR A 10 -18.10 4.64 14.44
CA THR A 10 -18.71 5.42 15.53
C THR A 10 -19.25 6.78 15.06
N MET A 11 -19.09 7.13 13.78
CA MET A 11 -19.52 8.42 13.23
C MET A 11 -20.85 8.30 12.50
N GLU A 12 -21.79 9.19 12.79
CA GLU A 12 -23.08 9.28 12.08
C GLU A 12 -22.86 9.77 10.63
N GLY A 13 -23.48 9.10 9.65
CA GLY A 13 -23.37 9.45 8.23
C GLY A 13 -22.14 8.86 7.52
N ALA A 14 -21.30 8.07 8.20
CA ALA A 14 -20.10 7.45 7.64
C ALA A 14 -20.34 6.03 7.09
N GLU A 15 -21.56 5.51 7.12
CA GLU A 15 -21.91 4.11 6.84
C GLU A 15 -21.47 3.69 5.43
N SER A 16 -21.62 4.58 4.46
CA SER A 16 -21.21 4.34 3.08
C SER A 16 -19.68 4.22 2.92
N LEU A 17 -18.91 4.93 3.74
CA LEU A 17 -17.44 4.85 3.75
C LEU A 17 -16.98 3.57 4.45
N VAL A 18 -17.57 3.25 5.61
CA VAL A 18 -17.30 2.00 6.34
C VAL A 18 -17.53 0.80 5.43
N ARG A 19 -18.66 0.74 4.73
CA ARG A 19 -18.98 -0.35 3.79
C ARG A 19 -17.97 -0.49 2.66
N ARG A 20 -17.46 0.64 2.14
CA ARG A 20 -16.42 0.62 1.08
C ARG A 20 -15.06 0.20 1.62
N LEU A 21 -14.71 0.59 2.85
CA LEU A 21 -13.45 0.27 3.51
C LEU A 21 -13.33 -1.20 3.93
N GLN A 22 -14.45 -1.85 4.25
CA GLN A 22 -14.47 -3.25 4.69
C GLN A 22 -13.72 -4.21 3.77
N ARG A 23 -13.73 -3.97 2.45
CA ARG A 23 -12.97 -4.80 1.49
C ARG A 23 -11.47 -4.79 1.76
N PHE A 24 -10.94 -3.67 2.27
CA PHE A 24 -9.52 -3.43 2.55
C PHE A 24 -9.12 -3.77 4.00
N THR A 25 -10.06 -4.10 4.87
CA THR A 25 -9.79 -4.40 6.29
C THR A 25 -10.07 -5.85 6.67
N LYS A 26 -11.05 -6.51 6.02
CA LYS A 26 -11.48 -7.87 6.36
C LYS A 26 -11.51 -8.84 5.16
N GLY A 27 -11.46 -8.32 3.93
CA GLY A 27 -11.54 -9.12 2.70
C GLY A 27 -10.17 -9.52 2.14
N VAL A 28 -10.15 -9.97 0.88
CA VAL A 28 -8.93 -10.41 0.19
C VAL A 28 -7.87 -9.30 0.11
N TYR A 29 -8.30 -8.03 0.10
CA TYR A 29 -7.41 -6.88 0.06
C TYR A 29 -6.80 -6.54 1.43
N ALA A 30 -7.35 -7.09 2.52
CA ALA A 30 -6.85 -6.85 3.88
C ALA A 30 -5.42 -7.34 4.07
N GLY A 31 -5.05 -8.45 3.42
CA GLY A 31 -3.69 -8.97 3.46
C GLY A 31 -2.66 -7.95 2.97
N PHE A 32 -3.01 -7.08 2.01
CA PHE A 32 -2.09 -6.05 1.52
C PHE A 32 -2.19 -4.73 2.32
N PHE A 33 -3.41 -4.28 2.62
CA PHE A 33 -3.65 -2.93 3.18
C PHE A 33 -3.75 -2.86 4.71
N ASN A 34 -4.03 -3.97 5.38
CA ASN A 34 -4.32 -3.98 6.81
C ASN A 34 -3.15 -4.48 7.67
N GLN A 35 -1.92 -4.17 7.24
CA GLN A 35 -0.72 -4.50 7.96
C GLN A 35 0.35 -3.41 7.80
N PRO A 36 1.31 -3.30 8.73
CA PRO A 36 2.45 -2.40 8.56
C PRO A 36 3.29 -2.77 7.34
N SER A 37 3.90 -1.76 6.71
CA SER A 37 4.92 -2.00 5.69
C SER A 37 6.17 -2.63 6.32
N ASN A 38 6.73 -3.64 5.65
CA ASN A 38 7.92 -4.39 6.09
C ASN A 38 9.16 -4.11 5.23
N ILE A 39 9.15 -3.01 4.48
CA ILE A 39 10.17 -2.69 3.46
C ILE A 39 11.20 -1.73 4.06
N ASP A 40 12.48 -2.13 4.00
CA ASP A 40 13.62 -1.27 4.35
C ASP A 40 14.39 -0.86 3.10
N MET A 41 14.37 0.45 2.80
CA MET A 41 15.07 1.08 1.67
C MET A 41 16.57 1.28 1.89
N LYS A 42 17.11 0.93 3.07
CA LYS A 42 18.55 0.94 3.33
C LYS A 42 19.25 -0.30 2.80
N ASN A 43 18.50 -1.33 2.42
CA ASN A 43 19.06 -2.53 1.80
C ASN A 43 19.75 -2.21 0.47
N ARG A 44 20.81 -2.96 0.17
CA ARG A 44 21.58 -2.79 -1.08
C ARG A 44 20.77 -3.11 -2.33
N LEU A 45 19.75 -3.96 -2.19
CA LEU A 45 18.80 -4.34 -3.22
C LEU A 45 17.42 -4.43 -2.57
N VAL A 46 16.43 -3.81 -3.20
CA VAL A 46 15.03 -3.87 -2.80
C VAL A 46 14.24 -4.32 -4.02
N VAL A 47 13.45 -5.37 -3.87
CA VAL A 47 12.61 -5.93 -4.93
C VAL A 47 11.16 -5.84 -4.49
N PHE A 48 10.32 -5.22 -5.31
CA PHE A 48 8.88 -5.14 -5.10
C PHE A 48 8.20 -6.15 -6.02
N GLY A 49 7.81 -7.31 -5.48
CA GLY A 49 7.09 -8.33 -6.23
C GLY A 49 5.57 -8.11 -6.15
N ILE A 50 4.93 -7.90 -7.30
CA ILE A 50 3.46 -7.74 -7.40
C ILE A 50 2.79 -8.80 -8.28
N ARG A 51 3.56 -9.81 -8.72
CA ARG A 51 3.11 -10.83 -9.68
C ARG A 51 1.94 -11.67 -9.17
N ASP A 52 2.02 -12.09 -7.91
CA ASP A 52 1.02 -12.98 -7.29
C ASP A 52 -0.15 -12.23 -6.65
N MET A 53 -0.26 -10.92 -6.90
CA MET A 53 -1.37 -10.10 -6.43
C MET A 53 -2.56 -10.20 -7.39
N GLU A 54 -3.78 -10.11 -6.84
CA GLU A 54 -4.99 -10.03 -7.65
C GLU A 54 -4.93 -8.84 -8.63
N ASP A 55 -5.50 -9.04 -9.83
CA ASP A 55 -5.45 -8.08 -10.94
C ASP A 55 -5.96 -6.68 -10.55
N GLU A 56 -7.01 -6.63 -9.73
CA GLU A 56 -7.57 -5.38 -9.23
C GLU A 56 -6.63 -4.66 -8.26
N LEU A 57 -5.75 -5.40 -7.56
CA LEU A 57 -4.80 -4.85 -6.60
C LEU A 57 -3.51 -4.36 -7.24
N ARG A 58 -3.07 -4.98 -8.33
CA ARG A 58 -1.78 -4.67 -8.99
C ARG A 58 -1.61 -3.18 -9.31
N PRO A 59 -2.59 -2.47 -9.91
CA PRO A 59 -2.47 -1.03 -10.18
C PRO A 59 -2.32 -0.18 -8.90
N MET A 60 -3.07 -0.53 -7.84
CA MET A 60 -3.00 0.19 -6.56
C MET A 60 -1.65 -0.02 -5.88
N ALA A 61 -1.15 -1.25 -5.88
CA ALA A 61 0.16 -1.59 -5.34
C ALA A 61 1.28 -0.85 -6.09
N LEU A 62 1.24 -0.87 -7.43
CA LEU A 62 2.22 -0.17 -8.26
C LEU A 62 2.23 1.33 -7.96
N PHE A 63 1.04 1.96 -7.86
CA PHE A 63 0.95 3.37 -7.48
C PHE A 63 1.56 3.65 -6.11
N MET A 64 1.28 2.82 -5.11
CA MET A 64 1.85 2.97 -3.77
C MET A 64 3.37 2.81 -3.77
N ILE A 65 3.90 1.80 -4.48
CA ILE A 65 5.34 1.54 -4.61
C ILE A 65 6.03 2.72 -5.27
N LEU A 66 5.53 3.18 -6.42
CA LEU A 66 6.11 4.33 -7.13
C LEU A 66 6.10 5.59 -6.26
N ARG A 67 5.00 5.85 -5.55
CA ARG A 67 4.91 6.99 -4.62
C ARG A 67 5.90 6.87 -3.47
N TYR A 68 6.07 5.67 -2.92
CA TYR A 68 7.04 5.40 -1.85
C TYR A 68 8.49 5.57 -2.32
N ILE A 69 8.83 5.05 -3.50
CA ILE A 69 10.12 5.25 -4.15
C ILE A 69 10.36 6.75 -4.34
N TRP A 70 9.41 7.46 -4.95
CA TRP A 70 9.51 8.91 -5.19
C TRP A 70 9.82 9.69 -3.91
N LYS A 71 9.06 9.45 -2.82
CA LYS A 71 9.28 10.11 -1.54
C LYS A 71 10.66 9.79 -0.95
N THR A 72 11.13 8.56 -1.12
CA THR A 72 12.42 8.10 -0.58
C THR A 72 13.61 8.63 -1.38
N ILE A 73 13.48 8.73 -2.70
CA ILE A 73 14.58 9.23 -3.54
C ILE A 73 14.75 10.75 -3.42
N THR A 74 13.65 11.46 -3.16
CA THR A 74 13.64 12.93 -2.99
C THR A 74 14.08 13.36 -1.59
N SER A 75 13.98 12.50 -0.58
CA SER A 75 14.45 12.83 0.78
C SER A 75 15.96 12.82 0.95
N GLU A 76 16.70 12.08 0.11
CA GLU A 76 18.15 11.97 0.18
C GLU A 76 18.74 11.79 -1.23
N MET A 77 19.63 12.71 -1.62
CA MET A 77 20.29 12.70 -2.91
C MET A 77 21.46 11.70 -2.93
N LYS A 78 21.29 10.60 -3.66
CA LYS A 78 22.34 9.60 -3.93
C LYS A 78 22.07 8.88 -5.24
N LYS A 79 23.11 8.31 -5.85
CA LYS A 79 22.98 7.51 -7.08
C LYS A 79 22.22 6.22 -6.78
N ARG A 80 21.18 5.94 -7.57
CA ARG A 80 20.34 4.74 -7.47
C ARG A 80 20.04 4.24 -8.89
N LEU A 81 19.89 2.93 -9.05
CA LEU A 81 19.40 2.31 -10.27
C LEU A 81 17.98 1.82 -10.01
N LEU A 82 17.03 2.26 -10.84
CA LEU A 82 15.65 1.76 -10.83
C LEU A 82 15.46 0.90 -12.07
N ILE A 83 15.05 -0.35 -11.88
CA ILE A 83 14.71 -1.29 -12.94
C ILE A 83 13.23 -1.59 -12.79
N VAL A 84 12.50 -1.57 -13.91
CA VAL A 84 11.09 -1.93 -13.99
C VAL A 84 10.98 -3.13 -14.92
N ASP A 85 10.30 -4.17 -14.46
CA ASP A 85 9.98 -5.38 -15.21
C ASP A 85 8.45 -5.52 -15.27
N GLU A 86 7.93 -6.08 -16.36
CA GLU A 86 6.48 -6.16 -16.65
C GLU A 86 5.79 -7.37 -16.00
#